data_AF-A0AAD5WPG0-F1
#
_entry.id   AF-A0AAD5WPG0-F1
#
_cell.length_a   1.000
_cell.length_b   1.000
_cell.length_c   1.000
_cell.angle_alpha   90.00
_cell.angle_beta   90.00
_cell.angle_gamma   90.00
#
_symmetry.space_group_name_H-M   'P 1'
#
loop_
_entity.id
_entity.type
_entity.pdbx_description
1 polymer ?
#
loop_
_entity_poly.entity_id
_entity_poly.type
_entity_poly.pdbx_seq_one_letter_code
_entity_poly.pdbx_strand_id
1 'polypeptide(L)'
;MTPTLYGSLQSTCTQRVILVLLELGVPYEFSHIVLQNGEHKVWTENIAFYFLVGNAPIGKHADLDETAIQEPAFVKDYHPFGLLPVLDDNDVRIFESRAICRYLVAKHGGSDSILATGLDGAPAEIGRFEQALSVEYSNFDPAMKTLSYELLFKG
;
A
#
# COMPACT_ATOMS: atom_id res chain seq x y z
N MET A 1 4.66 -8.64 -18.85
CA MET A 1 4.76 -7.19 -18.63
C MET A 1 5.10 -6.97 -17.17
N THR A 2 5.84 -5.92 -16.84
CA THR A 2 6.33 -5.65 -15.47
C THR A 2 5.22 -4.95 -14.67
N PRO A 3 4.81 -5.46 -13.49
CA PRO A 3 3.79 -4.78 -12.69
C PRO A 3 4.30 -3.42 -12.17
N THR A 4 3.38 -2.47 -12.05
CA THR A 4 3.66 -1.15 -11.47
C THR A 4 3.14 -1.09 -10.04
N LEU A 5 4.01 -0.75 -9.09
CA LEU A 5 3.69 -0.52 -7.70
C LEU A 5 3.60 0.98 -7.44
N TYR A 6 2.41 1.46 -7.11
CA TYR A 6 2.18 2.82 -6.66
C TYR A 6 2.27 2.87 -5.14
N GLY A 7 3.21 3.65 -4.61
CA GLY A 7 3.47 3.64 -3.18
C GLY A 7 4.49 4.66 -2.70
N SER A 8 4.79 4.64 -1.41
CA SER A 8 5.83 5.47 -0.81
C SER A 8 6.75 4.61 0.05
N LEU A 9 8.06 4.84 -0.01
CA LEU A 9 9.02 4.15 0.86
C LEU A 9 8.84 4.51 2.33
N GLN A 10 8.12 5.58 2.66
CA GLN A 10 7.74 5.93 4.03
C GLN A 10 6.51 5.16 4.54
N SER A 11 5.79 4.46 3.66
CA SER A 11 4.62 3.65 4.02
C SER A 11 5.04 2.21 4.33
N THR A 12 4.84 1.77 5.57
CA THR A 12 5.09 0.38 5.98
C THR A 12 4.27 -0.63 5.17
N CYS A 13 3.06 -0.26 4.75
CA CYS A 13 2.24 -1.07 3.85
C CYS A 13 2.86 -1.23 2.46
N THR A 14 3.51 -0.19 1.94
CA THR A 14 4.25 -0.27 0.66
C THR A 14 5.50 -1.14 0.83
N GLN A 15 6.24 -0.94 1.92
CA GLN A 15 7.43 -1.75 2.24
C GLN A 15 7.10 -3.24 2.33
N ARG A 16 5.94 -3.61 2.89
CA ARG A 16 5.44 -4.99 2.94
C ARG A 16 5.36 -5.62 1.54
N VAL A 17 4.80 -4.90 0.57
CA VAL A 17 4.67 -5.38 -0.83
C VAL A 17 6.02 -5.45 -1.51
N ILE A 18 6.88 -4.44 -1.31
CA ILE A 18 8.25 -4.44 -1.85
C ILE A 18 9.01 -5.67 -1.36
N LEU A 19 8.93 -5.99 -0.08
CA LEU A 19 9.61 -7.17 0.48
C LEU A 19 9.18 -8.46 -0.23
N VAL A 20 7.88 -8.64 -0.50
CA VAL A 20 7.38 -9.82 -1.21
C VAL A 20 7.83 -9.84 -2.67
N LEU A 21 7.81 -8.71 -3.37
CA LEU A 21 8.33 -8.61 -4.74
C LEU A 21 9.81 -9.00 -4.82
N LEU A 22 10.61 -8.53 -3.87
CA LEU A 22 12.03 -8.86 -3.76
C LEU A 22 12.26 -10.34 -3.47
N GLU A 23 11.53 -10.90 -2.50
CA GLU A 23 11.64 -12.32 -2.12
C GLU A 23 11.25 -13.25 -3.27
N LEU A 24 10.24 -12.87 -4.06
CA LEU A 24 9.81 -13.63 -5.24
C LEU A 24 10.68 -13.37 -6.49
N GLY A 25 11.63 -12.44 -6.44
CA GLY A 25 12.44 -12.05 -7.59
C GLY A 25 11.63 -11.45 -8.75
N VAL A 26 10.46 -10.86 -8.46
CA VAL A 26 9.56 -10.28 -9.46
C VAL A 26 10.06 -8.88 -9.80
N PRO A 27 10.49 -8.59 -11.04
CA PRO A 27 10.80 -7.23 -11.44
C PRO A 27 9.53 -6.37 -11.38
N TYR A 28 9.65 -5.13 -10.92
CA TYR A 28 8.53 -4.20 -10.83
C TYR A 28 8.98 -2.76 -11.13
N GLU A 29 8.05 -1.95 -11.65
CA GLU A 29 8.22 -0.50 -11.75
C GLU A 29 7.66 0.16 -10.48
N PHE A 30 8.35 1.16 -9.94
CA PHE A 30 7.92 1.84 -8.72
C PHE A 30 7.51 3.28 -9.04
N SER A 31 6.21 3.55 -8.96
CA SER A 31 5.64 4.90 -9.07
C SER A 31 5.55 5.51 -7.68
N HIS A 32 6.52 6.37 -7.34
CA HIS A 32 6.58 7.00 -6.03
C HIS A 32 5.48 8.06 -5.86
N ILE A 33 4.72 7.96 -4.76
CA ILE A 33 3.68 8.92 -4.36
C ILE A 33 4.15 9.67 -3.11
N VAL A 34 4.17 11.00 -3.14
CA VAL A 34 4.65 11.84 -2.03
C VAL A 34 3.54 11.97 -0.98
N LEU A 35 3.73 11.31 0.16
CA LEU A 35 2.77 11.36 1.27
C LEU A 35 2.67 12.75 1.92
N GLN A 36 3.80 13.46 2.04
CA GLN A 36 3.89 14.77 2.71
C GLN A 36 3.00 15.84 2.07
N ASN A 37 2.87 15.79 0.74
CA ASN A 37 2.06 16.74 -0.03
C ASN A 37 0.58 16.31 -0.14
N GLY A 38 0.23 15.16 0.44
CA GLY A 38 -1.14 14.64 0.36
C GLY A 38 -1.54 14.12 -1.03
N GLU A 39 -0.60 13.83 -1.93
CA GLU A 39 -0.88 13.37 -3.31
C GLU A 39 -1.81 12.15 -3.35
N HIS A 40 -1.62 11.23 -2.42
CA HIS A 40 -2.48 10.06 -2.19
C HIS A 40 -3.93 10.38 -1.77
N LYS A 41 -4.29 11.66 -1.59
CA LYS A 41 -5.62 12.16 -1.25
C LYS A 41 -6.23 13.06 -2.34
N VAL A 42 -5.49 13.36 -3.40
CA VAL A 42 -5.93 14.25 -4.49
C VAL A 42 -6.89 13.51 -5.43
N TRP A 43 -8.07 14.10 -5.64
CA TRP A 43 -9.08 13.64 -6.60
C TRP A 43 -9.01 14.51 -7.85
N THR A 44 -8.98 13.89 -9.04
CA THR A 44 -8.81 14.53 -10.37
C THR A 44 -9.80 15.68 -10.63
N GLU A 45 -11.00 15.63 -10.04
CA GLU A 45 -12.11 16.50 -10.47
C GLU A 45 -12.41 17.66 -9.52
N ASN A 46 -11.73 17.78 -8.37
CA ASN A 46 -12.18 18.73 -7.36
C ASN A 46 -11.10 19.13 -6.33
N ILE A 47 -9.99 19.70 -6.81
CA ILE A 47 -9.04 20.44 -5.96
C ILE A 47 -9.80 21.47 -5.09
N ALA A 48 -10.81 22.15 -5.65
CA ALA A 48 -11.64 23.13 -4.96
C ALA A 48 -12.52 22.54 -3.82
N PHE A 49 -13.06 21.33 -3.97
CA PHE A 49 -13.86 20.68 -2.92
C PHE A 49 -12.99 20.23 -1.74
N TYR A 50 -11.76 19.77 -2.01
CA TYR A 50 -10.79 19.39 -0.98
C TYR A 50 -10.40 20.57 -0.09
N PHE A 51 -10.28 21.78 -0.66
CA PHE A 51 -10.13 23.03 0.11
C PHE A 51 -11.40 23.45 0.87
N LEU A 52 -12.59 23.10 0.37
CA LEU A 52 -13.89 23.48 0.97
C LEU A 52 -14.27 22.65 2.20
N VAL A 53 -13.86 21.36 2.27
CA VAL A 53 -14.25 20.43 3.34
C VAL A 53 -13.34 20.45 4.58
N GLY A 54 -12.38 21.37 4.67
CA GLY A 54 -11.62 21.63 5.91
C GLY A 54 -10.69 20.51 6.38
N ASN A 55 -10.48 19.46 5.59
CA ASN A 55 -9.54 18.37 5.88
C ASN A 55 -8.10 18.72 5.43
N ALA A 56 -7.67 19.95 5.69
CA ALA A 56 -6.32 20.38 5.39
C ALA A 56 -5.31 19.57 6.24
N PRO A 57 -4.22 19.05 5.65
CA PRO A 57 -3.15 18.47 6.44
C PRO A 57 -2.58 19.53 7.40
N ILE A 58 -2.25 19.09 8.61
CA ILE A 58 -1.49 19.89 9.59
C ILE A 58 -0.09 20.09 8.99
N GLY A 59 0.10 21.17 8.23
CA GLY A 59 1.38 21.49 7.60
C GLY A 59 1.27 22.61 6.56
N LYS A 60 1.75 23.80 6.93
CA LYS A 60 1.94 25.05 6.16
C LYS A 60 1.63 25.00 4.65
N HIS A 61 0.56 25.74 4.30
CA HIS A 61 0.01 26.02 2.97
C HIS A 61 0.89 26.83 1.98
N ALA A 62 2.22 26.82 2.05
CA ALA A 62 3.01 27.83 1.34
C ALA A 62 3.64 27.44 -0.02
N ASP A 63 3.90 26.16 -0.31
CA ASP A 63 4.81 25.81 -1.42
C ASP A 63 4.33 24.65 -2.32
N LEU A 64 3.02 24.49 -2.54
CA LEU A 64 2.55 23.55 -3.56
C LEU A 64 2.58 24.23 -4.93
N ASP A 65 3.68 24.06 -5.65
CA ASP A 65 3.81 24.40 -7.07
C ASP A 65 2.83 23.55 -7.89
N GLU A 66 1.83 24.19 -8.48
CA GLU A 66 0.82 23.55 -9.35
C GLU A 66 1.46 22.80 -10.53
N THR A 67 2.72 23.10 -10.88
CA THR A 67 3.47 22.42 -11.94
C THR A 67 4.24 21.17 -11.48
N ALA A 68 4.33 20.91 -10.17
CA ALA A 68 5.02 19.76 -9.58
C ALA A 68 4.12 18.52 -9.41
N ILE A 69 2.81 18.64 -9.64
CA ILE A 69 1.89 17.50 -9.61
C ILE A 69 2.06 16.72 -10.92
N GLN A 70 3.03 15.80 -10.94
CA GLN A 70 3.03 14.77 -11.97
C GLN A 70 1.82 13.87 -11.73
N GLU A 71 0.92 13.82 -12.71
CA GLU A 71 -0.20 12.87 -12.76
C GLU A 71 0.25 11.43 -12.36
N PRO A 72 -0.63 10.66 -11.70
CA PRO A 72 -2.07 10.87 -11.71
C PRO A 72 -2.65 11.30 -10.36
N ALA A 73 -3.75 12.04 -10.42
CA ALA A 73 -4.61 12.23 -9.26
C ALA A 73 -5.12 10.86 -8.79
N PHE A 74 -4.45 10.36 -7.76
CA PHE A 74 -4.33 8.96 -7.42
C PHE A 74 -5.63 8.31 -6.90
N VAL A 75 -6.49 9.09 -6.24
CA VAL A 75 -7.57 8.50 -5.42
C VAL A 75 -8.73 7.96 -6.24
N LYS A 76 -9.13 8.66 -7.31
CA LYS A 76 -10.32 8.26 -8.07
C LYS A 76 -10.08 6.97 -8.86
N ASP A 77 -8.88 6.83 -9.43
CA ASP A 77 -8.61 5.79 -10.41
C ASP A 77 -7.91 4.56 -9.81
N TYR A 78 -7.23 4.68 -8.66
CA TYR A 78 -6.38 3.60 -8.13
C TYR A 78 -6.79 3.05 -6.77
N HIS A 79 -7.27 3.88 -5.83
CA HIS A 79 -7.62 3.42 -4.49
C HIS A 79 -8.81 4.20 -3.91
N PRO A 80 -9.99 3.59 -3.70
CA PRO A 80 -11.21 4.33 -3.32
C PRO A 80 -11.12 5.07 -1.98
N PHE A 81 -10.20 4.65 -1.10
CA PHE A 81 -9.91 5.29 0.20
C PHE A 81 -8.70 6.24 0.21
N GLY A 82 -8.02 6.41 -0.93
CA GLY A 82 -6.79 7.19 -1.03
C GLY A 82 -5.71 6.69 -0.07
N LEU A 83 -5.44 5.38 -0.09
CA LEU A 83 -4.39 4.76 0.72
C LEU A 83 -3.37 4.09 -0.20
N LEU A 84 -2.20 3.80 0.34
CA LEU A 84 -1.12 3.11 -0.36
C LEU A 84 -0.85 1.76 0.31
N PRO A 85 -0.38 0.75 -0.44
CA PRO A 85 -0.05 0.77 -1.88
C PRO A 85 -1.20 0.31 -2.79
N VAL A 86 -1.02 0.52 -4.09
CA VAL A 86 -1.79 -0.11 -5.19
C VAL A 86 -0.82 -0.83 -6.11
N LEU A 87 -1.16 -2.05 -6.51
CA LEU A 87 -0.46 -2.77 -7.57
C LEU A 87 -1.32 -2.77 -8.83
N ASP A 88 -0.72 -2.35 -9.95
CA ASP A 88 -1.28 -2.51 -11.29
C ASP A 88 -0.47 -3.56 -12.04
N ASP A 89 -1.10 -4.68 -12.32
CA ASP A 89 -0.53 -5.81 -13.05
C ASP A 89 -1.41 -6.11 -14.27
N ASN A 90 -1.48 -5.13 -15.16
CA ASN A 90 -2.22 -5.15 -16.43
C ASN A 90 -3.74 -5.21 -16.21
N ASP A 91 -4.34 -6.39 -16.37
CA ASP A 91 -5.78 -6.58 -16.20
C ASP A 91 -6.22 -6.64 -14.73
N VAL A 92 -5.24 -6.69 -13.81
CA VAL A 92 -5.48 -6.76 -12.37
C VAL A 92 -4.94 -5.51 -11.70
N ARG A 93 -5.85 -4.65 -11.25
CA ARG A 93 -5.54 -3.59 -10.29
C ARG A 93 -6.04 -4.00 -8.91
N ILE A 94 -5.13 -4.05 -7.94
CA ILE A 94 -5.42 -4.53 -6.59
C ILE A 94 -4.80 -3.62 -5.54
N PHE A 95 -5.57 -3.36 -4.49
CA PHE A 95 -5.16 -2.58 -3.33
C PHE A 95 -5.33 -3.41 -2.05
N GLU A 96 -4.96 -2.85 -0.90
CA GLU A 96 -4.68 -3.57 0.37
C GLU A 96 -3.39 -4.38 0.31
N SER A 97 -2.35 -3.90 1.01
CA SER A 97 -1.01 -4.53 0.98
C SER A 97 -0.98 -6.04 1.27
N ARG A 98 -1.83 -6.54 2.19
CA ARG A 98 -1.92 -7.98 2.50
C ARG A 98 -2.57 -8.77 1.35
N ALA A 99 -3.58 -8.20 0.69
CA ALA A 99 -4.20 -8.80 -0.48
C ALA A 99 -3.23 -8.81 -1.68
N ILE A 100 -2.50 -7.71 -1.90
CA ILE A 100 -1.44 -7.62 -2.91
C ILE A 100 -0.39 -8.71 -2.69
N CYS A 101 0.09 -8.89 -1.44
CA CYS A 101 1.07 -9.93 -1.13
C CYS A 101 0.56 -11.33 -1.48
N ARG A 102 -0.68 -11.66 -1.11
CA ARG A 102 -1.29 -12.96 -1.45
C ARG A 102 -1.45 -13.14 -2.96
N TYR A 103 -1.84 -12.09 -3.69
CA TYR A 103 -1.89 -12.11 -5.16
C TYR A 103 -0.53 -12.43 -5.79
N LEU A 104 0.52 -11.71 -5.36
CA LEU A 104 1.87 -11.89 -5.88
C LEU A 104 2.40 -13.30 -5.61
N VAL A 105 2.21 -13.81 -4.39
CA VAL A 105 2.63 -15.18 -4.05
C VAL A 105 1.83 -16.21 -4.84
N ALA A 106 0.51 -16.05 -4.97
CA ALA A 106 -0.30 -16.98 -5.76
C ALA A 106 0.09 -16.98 -7.25
N LYS A 107 0.51 -15.83 -7.79
CA LYS A 107 0.89 -15.68 -9.20
C LYS A 107 2.34 -16.12 -9.48
N HIS A 108 3.26 -15.87 -8.56
CA HIS A 108 4.71 -15.98 -8.81
C HIS A 108 5.46 -16.91 -7.85
N GLY A 109 4.88 -17.31 -6.72
CA GLY A 109 5.55 -18.11 -5.70
C GLY A 109 5.91 -19.53 -6.17
N GLY A 110 5.05 -20.16 -6.96
CA GLY A 110 5.19 -21.59 -7.26
C GLY A 110 5.06 -22.47 -6.01
N SER A 111 5.03 -23.79 -6.20
CA SER A 111 4.75 -24.75 -5.12
C SER A 111 5.88 -24.89 -4.09
N ASP A 112 7.10 -24.50 -4.43
CA ASP A 112 8.27 -24.61 -3.54
C ASP A 112 8.54 -23.33 -2.74
N SER A 113 7.80 -22.24 -2.97
CA SER A 113 8.02 -21.00 -2.22
C SER A 113 7.53 -21.14 -0.79
N ILE A 114 8.40 -20.78 0.16
CA ILE A 114 8.04 -20.69 1.57
C ILE A 114 6.89 -19.69 1.81
N LEU A 115 6.73 -18.69 0.93
CA LEU A 115 5.65 -17.72 1.01
C LEU A 115 4.29 -18.30 0.61
N ALA A 116 4.25 -19.39 -0.17
CA ALA A 116 3.02 -20.04 -0.60
C ALA A 116 2.30 -20.81 0.53
N THR A 117 2.92 -20.90 1.72
CA THR A 117 2.32 -21.48 2.91
C THR A 117 0.92 -20.93 3.14
N GLY A 118 -0.09 -21.81 3.16
CA GLY A 118 -1.49 -21.43 3.38
C GLY A 118 -2.29 -21.08 2.13
N LEU A 119 -1.72 -21.20 0.93
CA LEU A 119 -2.45 -21.05 -0.34
C LEU A 119 -3.01 -22.37 -0.88
N ASP A 120 -2.28 -23.48 -0.72
CA ASP A 120 -2.63 -24.80 -1.30
C ASP A 120 -2.33 -26.00 -0.36
N GLY A 121 -2.20 -25.75 0.95
CA GLY A 121 -1.90 -26.77 1.97
C GLY A 121 -3.10 -27.53 2.53
N ALA A 122 -2.84 -28.43 3.49
CA ALA A 122 -3.91 -29.12 4.22
C ALA A 122 -4.75 -28.11 5.04
N PRO A 123 -6.03 -28.41 5.36
CA PRO A 123 -6.89 -27.48 6.10
C PRO A 123 -6.28 -26.96 7.42
N ALA A 124 -5.50 -27.79 8.12
CA ALA A 124 -4.82 -27.38 9.35
C ALA A 124 -3.68 -26.38 9.10
N GLU A 125 -2.97 -26.49 7.96
CA GLU A 125 -1.89 -25.57 7.58
C GLU A 125 -2.45 -24.23 7.15
N ILE A 126 -3.46 -24.24 6.29
CA ILE A 126 -4.22 -23.05 5.90
C ILE A 126 -4.80 -22.36 7.14
N GLY A 127 -5.43 -23.12 8.04
CA GLY A 127 -6.01 -22.59 9.28
C GLY A 127 -4.97 -21.91 10.19
N ARG A 128 -3.77 -22.49 10.33
CA ARG A 128 -2.68 -21.86 11.13
C ARG A 128 -2.12 -20.61 10.47
N PHE A 129 -2.00 -20.61 9.14
CA PHE A 129 -1.56 -19.44 8.40
C PHE A 129 -2.56 -18.28 8.55
N GLU A 130 -3.84 -18.53 8.33
CA GLU A 130 -4.90 -17.53 8.48
C GLU A 130 -5.03 -17.06 9.93
N GLN A 131 -4.83 -17.95 10.92
CA GLN A 131 -4.76 -17.57 12.32
C GLN A 131 -3.62 -16.56 12.57
N ALA A 132 -2.42 -16.82 12.06
CA ALA A 132 -1.28 -15.93 12.21
C ALA A 132 -1.52 -14.57 11.53
N LEU A 133 -2.06 -14.56 10.30
CA LEU A 133 -2.45 -13.32 9.62
C LEU A 133 -3.49 -12.52 10.38
N SER A 134 -4.49 -13.20 10.97
CA SER A 134 -5.54 -12.55 11.76
C SER A 134 -4.98 -11.93 13.04
N VAL A 135 -4.05 -12.61 13.74
CA VAL A 135 -3.35 -12.07 14.91
C VAL A 135 -2.48 -10.87 14.53
N GLU A 136 -1.74 -10.95 13.42
CA GLU A 136 -0.93 -9.84 12.94
C GLU A 136 -1.80 -8.61 12.65
N TYR A 137 -2.92 -8.78 11.94
CA TYR A 137 -3.82 -7.70 11.56
C TYR A 137 -4.61 -7.11 12.75
N SER A 138 -5.16 -7.96 13.61
CA SER A 138 -6.15 -7.54 14.61
C SER A 138 -5.53 -7.17 15.96
N ASN A 139 -4.36 -7.75 16.29
CA ASN A 139 -3.74 -7.58 17.60
C ASN A 139 -2.40 -6.84 17.51
N PHE A 140 -1.54 -7.24 16.58
CA PHE A 140 -0.18 -6.67 16.49
C PHE A 140 -0.14 -5.31 15.80
N ASP A 141 -0.73 -5.19 14.60
CA ASP A 141 -0.69 -3.95 13.78
C ASP A 141 -1.24 -2.73 14.53
N PRO A 142 -2.40 -2.77 15.23
CA PRO A 142 -2.94 -1.60 15.92
C PRO A 142 -2.03 -1.11 17.07
N ALA A 143 -1.46 -2.04 17.84
CA ALA A 143 -0.56 -1.73 18.94
C ALA A 143 0.74 -1.11 18.41
N MET A 144 1.36 -1.75 17.41
CA MET A 144 2.61 -1.28 16.82
C MET A 144 2.46 0.03 16.06
N LYS A 145 1.33 0.24 15.37
CA LYS A 145 1.04 1.50 14.68
C LYS A 145 0.96 2.66 15.67
N THR A 146 0.31 2.44 16.81
CA THR A 146 0.21 3.46 17.87
C THR A 146 1.59 3.79 18.43
N LEU A 147 2.37 2.77 18.82
CA LEU A 147 3.71 2.97 19.36
C LEU A 147 4.66 3.64 18.35
N SER A 148 4.65 3.19 17.10
CA SER A 148 5.48 3.76 16.03
C SER A 148 5.14 5.23 15.80
N TYR A 149 3.85 5.60 15.89
CA TYR A 149 3.44 6.97 15.72
C TYR A 149 4.00 7.89 16.82
N GLU A 150 3.92 7.46 18.08
CA GLU A 150 4.48 8.21 19.22
C GLU A 150 6.00 8.38 19.08
N LEU A 151 6.74 7.31 18.75
CA LEU A 151 8.20 7.35 18.70
C LEU A 151 8.75 8.11 17.50
N LEU A 152 8.09 8.04 16.34
CA LEU A 152 8.63 8.59 15.10
C LEU A 152 8.15 10.02 14.80
N PHE A 153 6.97 10.42 15.28
CA PHE A 153 6.36 11.69 14.90
C PHE A 153 6.06 12.64 16.07
N LYS A 154 6.09 12.17 17.31
CA LYS A 154 5.86 12.99 18.52
C LYS A 154 7.09 13.13 19.43
N GLY A 155 8.20 12.50 19.07
CA GLY A 155 9.48 12.58 19.79
C GLY A 155 10.04 13.99 19.86
#